data_AF-A0A398DKS9-F1
#
_entry.id   AF-A0A398DKS9-F1
#
_cell.length_a   1.000
_cell.length_b   1.000
_cell.length_c   1.000
_cell.angle_alpha   90.00
_cell.angle_beta   90.00
_cell.angle_gamma   90.00
#
_symmetry.space_group_name_H-M   'P 1'
#
loop_
_entity.id
_entity.type
_entity.pdbx_description
1 polymer ?
#
loop_
_entity_poly.entity_id
_entity_poly.type
_entity_poly.pdbx_seq_one_letter_code
_entity_poly.pdbx_strand_id
1 'polypeptide(L)'
;MELRGTLKDFSLEAILGLIRNGHKTGTLRLVVTTPVAMQRRVDLSFLGGEIASVQCGSLRGVDALREAAICGEGSFEFTIDSTLSPQDETVPIAMDVALATIDEARNAMKSLGAALPSTGVAFSHDVPADNTVHISVEEFRLLAVMHDGMTLNDLIATNAASTVDSMRIVRQLVERGLLVASPEKTNQAIAGLGERTG
;
A
#
# COMPACT_ATOMS: atom_id res chain seq x y z
N MET A 1 21.85 5.97 -20.27
CA MET A 1 22.46 5.57 -19.00
C MET A 1 21.35 4.99 -18.15
N GLU A 2 21.37 3.67 -17.97
CA GLU A 2 20.40 2.96 -17.13
C GLU A 2 20.86 3.10 -15.68
N LEU A 3 19.96 3.54 -14.79
CA LEU A 3 20.24 3.56 -13.35
C LEU A 3 19.60 2.32 -12.74
N ARG A 4 20.36 1.54 -11.99
CA ARG A 4 19.83 0.39 -11.26
C ARG A 4 20.45 0.32 -9.87
N GLY A 5 19.70 -0.17 -8.91
CA GLY A 5 20.17 -0.28 -7.53
C GLY A 5 19.08 -0.76 -6.59
N THR A 6 19.28 -0.51 -5.30
CA THR A 6 18.33 -0.87 -4.25
C THR A 6 17.85 0.36 -3.49
N LEU A 7 16.62 0.32 -2.97
CA LEU A 7 16.06 1.38 -2.14
C LEU A 7 16.76 1.50 -0.77
N LYS A 8 17.55 0.50 -0.39
CA LYS A 8 18.38 0.51 0.81
C LYS A 8 19.60 1.41 0.65
N ASP A 9 20.16 1.46 -0.57
CA ASP A 9 21.32 2.27 -0.90
C ASP A 9 20.92 3.68 -1.35
N PHE A 10 19.77 3.81 -2.01
CA PHE A 10 19.25 5.09 -2.53
C PHE A 10 17.79 5.28 -2.15
N SER A 11 17.48 6.33 -1.38
CA SER A 11 16.08 6.65 -1.08
C SER A 11 15.32 7.05 -2.33
N LEU A 12 13.99 6.84 -2.31
CA LEU A 12 13.11 7.23 -3.41
C LEU A 12 13.27 8.71 -3.76
N GLU A 13 13.35 9.59 -2.77
CA GLU A 13 13.52 11.03 -2.94
C GLU A 13 14.86 11.38 -3.60
N ALA A 14 15.93 10.66 -3.26
CA ALA A 14 17.23 10.85 -3.90
C ALA A 14 17.15 10.46 -5.38
N ILE A 15 16.48 9.35 -5.71
CA ILE A 15 16.26 8.92 -7.09
C ILE A 15 15.43 9.95 -7.87
N LEU A 16 14.32 10.44 -7.28
CA LEU A 16 13.48 11.48 -7.87
C LEU A 16 14.28 12.77 -8.12
N GLY A 17 15.10 13.18 -7.15
CA GLY A 17 15.99 14.34 -7.27
C GLY A 17 17.02 14.20 -8.39
N LEU A 18 17.63 13.01 -8.53
CA LEU A 18 18.58 12.73 -9.61
C LEU A 18 17.93 12.78 -10.99
N ILE A 19 16.71 12.26 -11.14
CA ILE A 19 15.96 12.29 -12.39
C ILE A 19 15.56 13.72 -12.75
N ARG A 20 15.06 14.49 -11.78
CA ARG A 20 14.68 15.90 -11.94
C ARG A 20 15.86 16.78 -12.33
N ASN A 21 16.95 16.72 -11.57
CA ASN A 21 18.15 17.53 -11.84
C ASN A 21 18.83 17.16 -13.16
N GLY A 22 18.72 15.89 -13.57
CA GLY A 22 19.21 15.42 -14.86
C GLY A 22 18.26 15.67 -16.03
N HIS A 23 17.08 16.27 -15.80
CA HIS A 23 16.00 16.46 -16.78
C HIS A 23 15.70 15.19 -17.60
N LYS A 24 15.77 14.02 -16.94
CA LYS A 24 15.69 12.74 -17.65
C LYS A 24 14.26 12.41 -18.01
N THR A 25 14.07 11.88 -19.21
CA THR A 25 12.82 11.29 -19.69
C THR A 25 12.98 9.78 -19.73
N GLY A 26 12.00 9.06 -19.22
CA GLY A 26 12.04 7.60 -19.15
C GLY A 26 11.17 7.04 -18.03
N THR A 27 11.31 5.75 -17.75
CA THR A 27 10.49 5.06 -16.76
C THR A 27 11.37 4.51 -15.64
N LEU A 28 11.04 4.89 -14.40
CA LEU A 28 11.55 4.27 -13.18
C LEU A 28 10.62 3.15 -12.76
N ARG A 29 11.13 1.93 -12.75
CA ARG A 29 10.46 0.75 -12.23
C ARG A 29 10.98 0.43 -10.85
N LEU A 30 10.07 0.29 -9.91
CA LEU A 30 10.32 -0.13 -8.54
C LEU A 30 9.71 -1.51 -8.33
N VAL A 31 10.48 -2.46 -7.82
CA VAL A 31 9.97 -3.75 -7.31
C VAL A 31 10.22 -3.75 -5.82
N VAL A 32 9.12 -3.61 -5.07
CA VAL A 32 9.16 -3.33 -3.63
C VAL A 32 8.30 -4.33 -2.87
N THR A 33 8.65 -4.52 -1.60
CA THR A 33 7.83 -5.28 -0.67
C THR A 33 7.29 -4.30 0.37
N THR A 34 5.96 -4.19 0.45
CA THR A 34 5.32 -3.32 1.42
C THR A 34 5.57 -3.83 2.85
N PRO A 35 5.41 -2.98 3.88
CA PRO A 35 5.54 -3.40 5.28
C PRO A 35 4.60 -4.55 5.69
N VAL A 36 3.55 -4.79 4.90
CA VAL A 36 2.60 -5.90 5.07
C VAL A 36 3.00 -7.16 4.29
N ALA A 37 4.28 -7.27 3.91
CA ALA A 37 4.87 -8.40 3.17
C ALA A 37 4.24 -8.65 1.78
N MET A 38 3.67 -7.62 1.15
CA MET A 38 3.09 -7.72 -0.19
C MET A 38 4.07 -7.19 -1.23
N GLN A 39 4.39 -7.99 -2.25
CA GLN A 39 5.18 -7.51 -3.38
C GLN A 39 4.34 -6.63 -4.29
N ARG A 40 4.87 -5.45 -4.61
CA ARG A 40 4.27 -4.46 -5.50
C ARG A 40 5.29 -4.03 -6.53
N ARG A 41 4.80 -3.77 -7.74
CA ARG A 41 5.57 -3.12 -8.78
C ARG A 41 4.98 -1.74 -9.03
N VAL A 42 5.82 -0.71 -8.94
CA VAL A 42 5.43 0.69 -9.17
C VAL A 42 6.23 1.21 -10.35
N ASP A 43 5.55 1.64 -11.39
CA ASP A 43 6.16 2.25 -12.58
C ASP A 43 5.89 3.77 -12.52
N LEU A 44 6.94 4.58 -12.53
CA LEU A 44 6.88 6.04 -12.59
C LEU A 44 7.45 6.49 -13.93
N SER A 45 6.65 7.19 -14.72
CA SER A 45 7.09 7.76 -16.00
C SER A 45 7.47 9.22 -15.81
N PHE A 46 8.60 9.61 -16.41
CA PHE A 46 9.17 10.95 -16.33
C PHE A 46 9.27 11.57 -17.71
N LEU A 47 8.94 12.86 -17.78
CA LEU A 47 9.09 13.70 -18.96
C LEU A 47 9.86 14.96 -18.58
N GLY A 48 11.08 15.10 -19.08
CA GLY A 48 11.93 16.27 -18.82
C GLY A 48 12.31 16.46 -17.35
N GLY A 49 12.32 15.38 -16.56
CA GLY A 49 12.57 15.40 -15.12
C GLY A 49 11.32 15.54 -14.23
N GLU A 50 10.14 15.72 -14.81
CA GLU A 50 8.86 15.79 -14.08
C GLU A 50 8.10 14.47 -14.15
N ILE A 51 7.30 14.16 -13.12
CA ILE A 51 6.52 12.91 -13.07
C ILE A 51 5.28 13.07 -13.95
N ALA A 52 5.27 12.36 -15.08
CA ALA A 52 4.16 12.34 -16.03
C ALA A 52 3.06 11.37 -15.57
N SER A 53 3.41 10.22 -15.02
CA SER A 53 2.45 9.26 -14.49
C SER A 53 3.08 8.35 -13.46
N VAL A 54 2.24 7.81 -12.57
CA VAL A 54 2.62 6.76 -11.61
C VAL A 54 1.55 5.69 -11.64
N GLN A 55 1.96 4.42 -11.67
CA GLN A 55 1.05 3.28 -11.69
C GLN A 55 1.54 2.15 -10.80
N CYS A 56 0.61 1.52 -10.08
CA CYS A 56 0.84 0.29 -9.34
C CYS A 56 -0.38 -0.63 -9.48
N GLY A 57 -0.34 -1.56 -10.42
CA GLY A 57 -1.51 -2.40 -10.75
C GLY A 57 -2.68 -1.52 -11.23
N SER A 58 -3.78 -1.52 -10.47
CA SER A 58 -4.97 -0.67 -10.68
C SER A 58 -4.82 0.74 -10.13
N LEU A 59 -3.89 0.98 -9.20
CA LEU A 59 -3.67 2.30 -8.60
C LEU A 59 -2.95 3.21 -9.60
N ARG A 60 -3.31 4.50 -9.59
CA ARG A 60 -2.70 5.54 -10.41
C ARG A 60 -2.45 6.81 -9.62
N GLY A 61 -1.55 7.64 -10.12
CA GLY A 61 -1.28 8.96 -9.52
C GLY A 61 -0.74 8.84 -8.09
N VAL A 62 -1.28 9.67 -7.19
CA VAL A 62 -0.83 9.75 -5.79
C VAL A 62 -1.01 8.42 -5.05
N ASP A 63 -2.06 7.65 -5.32
CA ASP A 63 -2.32 6.39 -4.62
C ASP A 63 -1.27 5.34 -4.95
N ALA A 64 -0.84 5.27 -6.22
CA ALA A 64 0.26 4.42 -6.65
C ALA A 64 1.61 4.90 -6.09
N LEU A 65 1.81 6.21 -5.95
CA LEU A 65 3.00 6.77 -5.33
C LEU A 65 3.09 6.40 -3.84
N ARG A 66 1.96 6.34 -3.12
CA ARG A 66 1.94 5.91 -1.71
C ARG A 66 2.49 4.49 -1.53
N GLU A 67 2.24 3.58 -2.46
CA GLU A 67 2.82 2.22 -2.43
C GLU A 67 4.34 2.25 -2.45
N ALA A 68 4.93 3.07 -3.32
CA ALA A 68 6.38 3.22 -3.38
C ALA A 68 6.94 3.91 -2.12
N ALA A 69 6.21 4.89 -1.59
CA ALA A 69 6.67 5.71 -0.46
C ALA A 69 6.90 4.91 0.83
N ILE A 70 6.01 3.94 1.12
CA ILE A 70 6.07 3.16 2.36
C ILE A 70 7.10 2.03 2.34
N CYS A 71 7.71 1.77 1.18
CA CYS A 71 8.69 0.71 1.03
C CYS A 71 10.10 1.21 1.33
N GLY A 72 10.73 0.64 2.36
CA GLY A 72 12.14 0.89 2.70
C GLY A 72 13.12 -0.05 2.00
N GLU A 73 12.61 -1.12 1.36
CA GLU A 73 13.42 -2.15 0.72
C GLU A 73 12.83 -2.50 -0.66
N GLY A 74 13.70 -2.84 -1.60
CA GLY A 74 13.32 -3.16 -2.97
C GLY A 74 14.43 -2.84 -3.96
N SER A 75 14.22 -3.23 -5.21
CA SER A 75 15.10 -2.86 -6.33
C SER A 75 14.45 -1.78 -7.18
N PHE A 76 15.29 -0.97 -7.81
CA PHE A 76 14.85 0.00 -8.80
C PHE A 76 15.67 -0.12 -10.08
N GLU A 77 15.02 0.20 -11.19
CA GLU A 77 15.62 0.27 -12.51
C GLU A 77 15.01 1.45 -13.26
N PHE A 78 15.84 2.32 -13.82
CA PHE A 78 15.44 3.44 -14.65
C PHE A 78 15.92 3.20 -16.07
N THR A 79 14.96 3.15 -16.99
CA THR A 79 15.20 3.03 -18.43
C THR A 79 14.87 4.36 -19.09
N ILE A 80 15.75 4.80 -20.00
CA ILE A 80 15.52 6.00 -20.80
C ILE A 80 14.64 5.60 -21.98
N ASP A 81 13.40 6.07 -21.97
CA ASP A 81 12.43 5.82 -23.03
C ASP A 81 11.96 7.16 -23.59
N SER A 82 12.34 7.46 -24.83
CA SER A 82 11.97 8.70 -25.52
C SER A 82 10.56 8.65 -26.15
N THR A 83 9.87 7.52 -26.01
CA THR A 83 8.60 7.22 -26.69
C THR A 83 7.38 7.25 -25.79
N LEU A 84 7.48 7.83 -24.57
CA LEU A 84 6.33 8.04 -23.69
C LEU A 84 5.26 8.83 -24.45
N SER A 85 4.27 8.10 -24.96
CA SER A 85 3.18 8.66 -25.75
C SER A 85 2.17 9.25 -24.76
N PRO A 86 1.75 10.50 -24.94
CA PRO A 86 0.82 11.18 -24.01
C PRO A 86 -0.63 10.65 -24.07
N GLN A 87 -0.84 9.41 -24.55
CA GLN A 87 -2.15 8.81 -24.79
C GLN A 87 -2.61 7.81 -23.74
N ASP A 88 -1.76 7.40 -22.81
CA ASP A 88 -2.27 6.80 -21.58
C ASP A 88 -2.88 7.90 -20.72
N GLU A 89 -3.98 7.63 -20.02
CA GLU A 89 -4.52 8.49 -18.95
C GLU A 89 -3.43 8.76 -17.90
N THR A 90 -2.61 9.76 -18.19
CA THR A 90 -1.48 10.18 -17.38
C THR A 90 -2.01 11.19 -16.38
N VAL A 91 -1.83 10.88 -15.09
CA VAL A 91 -2.11 11.82 -14.00
C VAL A 91 -0.75 12.39 -13.60
N PRO A 92 -0.36 13.56 -14.16
CA PRO A 92 0.90 14.17 -13.81
C PRO A 92 0.90 14.56 -12.34
N ILE A 93 2.03 14.34 -11.67
CA ILE A 93 2.21 14.70 -10.27
C ILE A 93 3.35 15.71 -10.21
N ALA A 94 3.07 16.91 -9.70
CA ALA A 94 4.12 17.88 -9.47
C ALA A 94 5.15 17.30 -8.47
N MET A 95 6.44 17.54 -8.70
CA MET A 95 7.48 16.97 -7.84
C MET A 95 7.28 17.31 -6.35
N ASP A 96 6.91 18.55 -6.03
CA ASP A 96 6.65 18.96 -4.64
C ASP A 96 5.49 18.19 -4.01
N VAL A 97 4.43 17.90 -4.78
CA VAL A 97 3.31 17.04 -4.34
C VAL A 97 3.78 15.60 -4.14
N ALA A 98 4.64 15.09 -5.02
CA ALA A 98 5.19 13.76 -4.89
C ALA A 98 6.03 13.61 -3.60
N LEU A 99 6.91 14.57 -3.33
CA LEU A 99 7.72 14.58 -2.11
C LEU A 99 6.87 14.72 -0.85
N ALA A 100 5.84 15.58 -0.86
CA ALA A 100 4.90 15.70 0.25
C ALA A 100 4.11 14.40 0.48
N THR A 101 3.65 13.75 -0.59
CA THR A 101 2.94 12.45 -0.54
C THR A 101 3.83 11.37 0.05
N ILE A 102 5.13 11.37 -0.28
CA ILE A 102 6.09 10.40 0.26
C ILE A 102 6.24 10.57 1.77
N ASP A 103 6.42 11.80 2.25
CA ASP A 103 6.56 12.08 3.68
C ASP A 103 5.27 11.75 4.45
N GLU A 104 4.12 12.20 3.93
CA GLU A 104 2.80 11.91 4.49
C GLU A 104 2.57 10.40 4.62
N ALA A 105 2.79 9.63 3.54
CA ALA A 105 2.56 8.19 3.53
C ALA A 105 3.44 7.45 4.54
N ARG A 106 4.71 7.85 4.69
CA ARG A 106 5.61 7.23 5.69
C ARG A 106 5.21 7.59 7.12
N ASN A 107 4.84 8.83 7.37
CA ASN A 107 4.41 9.26 8.70
C ASN A 107 3.09 8.58 9.09
N ALA A 108 2.15 8.49 8.16
CA ALA A 108 0.93 7.71 8.32
C ALA A 108 1.24 6.23 8.60
N MET A 109 2.12 5.60 7.83
CA MET A 109 2.51 4.20 8.01
C MET A 109 3.12 3.93 9.39
N LYS A 110 3.99 4.84 9.88
CA LYS A 110 4.56 4.75 11.24
C LYS A 110 3.47 4.82 12.31
N SER A 111 2.51 5.74 12.16
CA SER A 111 1.39 5.88 13.10
C SER A 111 0.46 4.67 13.07
N LEU A 112 0.13 4.17 11.87
CA LEU A 112 -0.76 3.03 11.68
C LEU A 112 -0.14 1.73 12.19
N GLY A 113 1.16 1.50 11.95
CA GLY A 113 1.87 0.33 12.46
C GLY A 113 1.99 0.28 13.99
N ALA A 114 1.88 1.41 14.68
CA ALA A 114 1.83 1.46 16.15
C ALA A 114 0.42 1.20 16.71
N ALA A 115 -0.62 1.49 15.93
CA ALA A 115 -2.02 1.40 16.36
C ALA A 115 -2.69 0.07 15.99
N LEU A 116 -2.25 -0.56 14.89
CA LEU A 116 -2.83 -1.81 14.40
C LEU A 116 -2.07 -3.04 14.92
N PRO A 117 -2.76 -4.17 15.12
CA PRO A 117 -2.12 -5.44 15.45
C PRO A 117 -1.24 -5.92 14.30
N SER A 118 -0.33 -6.85 14.60
CA SER A 118 0.55 -7.47 13.60
C SER A 118 -0.24 -8.06 12.43
N THR A 119 0.39 -8.07 11.25
CA THR A 119 -0.23 -8.46 9.97
C THR A 119 -0.86 -9.85 9.94
N GLY A 120 -0.43 -10.76 10.81
CA GLY A 120 -0.97 -12.12 10.93
C GLY A 120 -2.16 -12.28 11.88
N VAL A 121 -2.65 -11.21 12.50
CA VAL A 121 -3.83 -11.27 13.37
C VAL A 121 -5.10 -11.25 12.53
N ALA A 122 -6.01 -12.18 12.82
CA ALA A 122 -7.30 -12.27 12.17
C ALA A 122 -8.27 -11.23 12.73
N PHE A 123 -9.11 -10.69 11.85
CA PHE A 123 -10.22 -9.81 12.21
C PHE A 123 -11.55 -10.55 12.09
N SER A 124 -12.48 -10.18 12.96
CA SER A 124 -13.88 -10.60 12.92
C SER A 124 -14.77 -9.37 12.98
N HIS A 125 -15.96 -9.48 12.41
CA HIS A 125 -16.98 -8.44 12.56
C HIS A 125 -17.38 -8.34 14.02
N ASP A 126 -17.66 -7.12 14.46
CA ASP A 126 -18.31 -6.87 15.73
C ASP A 126 -19.42 -5.81 15.54
N VAL A 127 -20.37 -5.80 16.48
CA VAL A 127 -21.50 -4.88 16.45
C VAL A 127 -21.31 -3.86 17.57
N PRO A 128 -21.06 -2.58 17.24
CA PRO A 128 -20.91 -1.56 18.25
C PRO A 128 -22.20 -1.40 19.06
N ALA A 129 -22.05 -1.04 20.33
CA ALA A 129 -23.17 -0.86 21.26
C ALA A 129 -24.08 0.33 20.89
N ASP A 130 -23.63 1.25 20.04
CA ASP A 130 -24.40 2.42 19.62
C ASP A 130 -25.38 2.10 18.48
N ASN A 131 -26.58 2.67 18.58
CA ASN A 131 -27.68 2.42 17.65
C ASN A 131 -27.50 3.05 16.25
N THR A 132 -26.54 3.96 16.05
CA THR A 132 -26.32 4.63 14.75
C THR A 132 -24.84 4.69 14.41
N VAL A 133 -24.45 4.03 13.32
CA VAL A 133 -23.06 4.00 12.85
C VAL A 133 -22.99 4.63 11.45
N HIS A 134 -22.24 5.73 11.33
CA HIS A 134 -22.01 6.41 10.06
C HIS A 134 -20.81 5.83 9.32
N ILE A 135 -21.03 4.84 8.46
CA ILE A 135 -19.96 4.26 7.64
C ILE A 135 -19.82 4.97 6.30
N SER A 136 -18.58 5.16 5.85
CA SER A 136 -18.26 5.61 4.50
C SER A 136 -18.52 4.50 3.48
N VAL A 137 -18.54 4.86 2.20
CA VAL A 137 -18.71 3.87 1.12
C VAL A 137 -17.54 2.88 1.06
N GLU A 138 -16.34 3.32 1.42
CA GLU A 138 -15.12 2.49 1.44
C GLU A 138 -15.12 1.53 2.63
N GLU A 139 -15.49 2.03 3.82
CA GLU A 139 -15.70 1.21 5.01
C GLU A 139 -16.75 0.13 4.77
N PHE A 140 -17.89 0.49 4.18
CA PHE A 140 -18.95 -0.46 3.84
C PHE A 140 -18.50 -1.50 2.82
N ARG A 141 -17.75 -1.10 1.79
CA ARG A 141 -17.21 -2.05 0.79
C ARG A 141 -16.29 -3.08 1.42
N LEU A 142 -15.41 -2.66 2.33
CA LEU A 142 -14.53 -3.59 3.03
C LEU A 142 -15.32 -4.55 3.91
N LEU A 143 -16.28 -4.06 4.70
CA LEU A 143 -17.15 -4.88 5.54
C LEU A 143 -18.00 -5.88 4.71
N ALA A 144 -18.46 -5.48 3.51
CA ALA A 144 -19.25 -6.34 2.65
C ALA A 144 -18.45 -7.51 2.04
N VAL A 145 -17.15 -7.33 1.84
CA VAL A 145 -16.25 -8.35 1.27
C VAL A 145 -15.55 -9.17 2.36
N MET A 146 -15.41 -8.62 3.56
CA MET A 146 -14.75 -9.29 4.67
C MET A 146 -15.51 -10.54 5.11
N HIS A 147 -14.77 -11.58 5.51
CA HIS A 147 -15.28 -12.69 6.31
C HIS A 147 -14.44 -12.85 7.57
N ASP A 148 -15.00 -13.43 8.63
CA ASP A 148 -14.28 -13.64 9.88
C ASP A 148 -13.08 -14.57 9.66
N GLY A 149 -11.92 -14.15 10.15
CA GLY A 149 -10.65 -14.85 9.92
C GLY A 149 -9.74 -14.19 8.88
N MET A 150 -10.20 -13.17 8.14
CA MET A 150 -9.33 -12.40 7.26
C MET A 150 -8.25 -11.68 8.06
N THR A 151 -7.00 -11.75 7.58
CA THR A 151 -5.88 -11.03 8.17
C THR A 151 -5.79 -9.60 7.63
N LEU A 152 -4.96 -8.75 8.24
CA LEU A 152 -4.69 -7.41 7.71
C LEU A 152 -4.24 -7.45 6.25
N ASN A 153 -3.45 -8.46 5.88
CA ASN A 153 -2.96 -8.64 4.51
C ASN A 153 -4.10 -8.95 3.53
N ASP A 154 -5.05 -9.80 3.92
CA ASP A 154 -6.20 -10.17 3.10
C ASP A 154 -7.13 -8.97 2.89
N LEU A 155 -7.35 -8.18 3.95
CA LEU A 155 -8.14 -6.95 3.89
C LEU A 155 -7.51 -5.91 2.94
N ILE A 156 -6.19 -5.74 3.00
CA ILE A 156 -5.48 -4.83 2.10
C ILE A 156 -5.49 -5.35 0.65
N ALA A 157 -5.34 -6.67 0.45
CA ALA A 157 -5.31 -7.28 -0.88
C ALA A 157 -6.68 -7.25 -1.59
N THR A 158 -7.78 -7.29 -0.84
CA THR A 158 -9.15 -7.23 -1.36
C THR A 158 -9.64 -5.79 -1.58
N ASN A 159 -8.99 -4.81 -0.94
CA ASN A 159 -9.35 -3.41 -1.08
C ASN A 159 -8.75 -2.80 -2.36
N ALA A 160 -9.50 -1.89 -2.99
CA ALA A 160 -9.06 -1.19 -4.19
C ALA A 160 -8.16 0.03 -3.89
N ALA A 161 -7.98 0.38 -2.62
CA ALA A 161 -7.21 1.54 -2.18
C ALA A 161 -5.72 1.19 -1.97
N SER A 162 -4.89 2.21 -1.74
CA SER A 162 -3.49 2.00 -1.36
C SER A 162 -3.38 1.27 -0.01
N THR A 163 -2.22 0.69 0.28
CA THR A 163 -1.88 0.02 1.54
C THR A 163 -2.11 0.96 2.74
N VAL A 164 -1.69 2.23 2.63
CA VAL A 164 -1.88 3.23 3.69
C VAL A 164 -3.35 3.52 3.92
N ASP A 165 -4.11 3.72 2.84
CA ASP A 165 -5.53 4.05 2.93
C ASP A 165 -6.34 2.86 3.44
N SER A 166 -6.01 1.65 2.98
CA SER A 166 -6.60 0.39 3.47
C SER A 166 -6.35 0.21 4.96
N MET A 167 -5.12 0.41 5.44
CA MET A 167 -4.82 0.35 6.87
C MET A 167 -5.55 1.45 7.66
N ARG A 168 -5.73 2.64 7.09
CA ARG A 168 -6.52 3.72 7.73
C ARG A 168 -7.98 3.32 7.88
N ILE A 169 -8.58 2.72 6.85
CA ILE A 169 -9.96 2.20 6.90
C ILE A 169 -10.08 1.12 7.97
N VAL A 170 -9.18 0.13 7.98
CA VAL A 170 -9.19 -0.94 9.00
C VAL A 170 -9.08 -0.35 10.40
N ARG A 171 -8.18 0.63 10.62
CA ARG A 171 -8.04 1.31 11.92
C ARG A 171 -9.34 1.99 12.33
N GLN A 172 -9.99 2.74 11.43
CA GLN A 172 -11.25 3.43 11.72
C GLN A 172 -12.35 2.44 12.10
N LEU A 173 -12.44 1.31 11.41
CA LEU A 173 -13.40 0.25 11.74
C LEU A 173 -13.12 -0.38 13.11
N VAL A 174 -11.85 -0.60 13.47
CA VAL A 174 -11.46 -1.12 14.79
C VAL A 174 -11.77 -0.12 15.90
N GLU A 175 -11.43 1.16 15.73
CA GLU A 175 -11.69 2.23 16.71
C GLU A 175 -13.19 2.39 17.01
N ARG A 176 -14.03 2.03 16.04
CA ARG A 176 -15.50 2.11 16.16
C ARG A 176 -16.13 0.81 16.65
N GLY A 177 -15.33 -0.22 16.93
CA GLY A 177 -15.83 -1.52 17.37
C GLY A 177 -16.63 -2.27 16.29
N LEU A 178 -16.42 -1.97 15.01
CA LEU A 178 -16.97 -2.74 13.89
C LEU A 178 -16.07 -3.92 13.52
N LEU A 179 -14.79 -3.82 13.86
CA LEU A 179 -13.81 -4.88 13.70
C LEU A 179 -13.11 -5.13 15.03
N VAL A 180 -12.96 -6.40 15.37
CA VAL A 180 -12.16 -6.82 16.53
C VAL A 180 -11.08 -7.77 16.06
N ALA A 181 -9.86 -7.52 16.53
CA ALA A 181 -8.75 -8.44 16.38
C ALA A 181 -9.02 -9.69 17.23
N SER A 182 -9.30 -10.80 16.58
CA SER A 182 -9.48 -12.09 17.23
C SER A 182 -8.14 -12.82 17.23
N PRO A 183 -7.54 -13.13 18.40
CA PRO A 183 -6.39 -14.04 18.45
C PRO A 183 -6.75 -15.47 18.01
N GLU A 184 -8.04 -15.78 17.89
CA GLU A 184 -8.55 -17.09 17.54
C GLU A 184 -8.71 -17.28 16.02
N LYS A 185 -7.64 -17.75 15.38
CA LYS A 185 -7.70 -18.83 14.36
C LYS A 185 -6.35 -19.37 13.89
N THR A 186 -5.25 -19.14 14.62
CA THR A 186 -3.98 -19.87 14.38
C THR A 186 -4.05 -21.35 14.81
N ASN A 187 -5.12 -21.81 15.48
CA ASN A 187 -5.10 -23.16 16.07
C ASN A 187 -6.39 -23.99 16.00
N GLN A 188 -7.15 -23.92 14.90
CA GLN A 188 -8.20 -24.93 14.61
C GLN A 188 -7.78 -26.03 13.62
N ALA A 189 -6.54 -26.01 13.12
CA ALA A 189 -6.00 -27.11 12.30
C ALA A 189 -5.37 -28.25 13.12
N ILE A 190 -5.06 -28.04 14.41
CA ILE A 190 -4.33 -29.02 15.24
C ILE A 190 -5.22 -29.71 16.29
N ALA A 191 -6.43 -29.20 16.56
CA ALA A 191 -7.35 -29.80 17.53
C ALA A 191 -8.28 -30.90 16.96
N GLY A 192 -8.33 -31.07 15.64
CA GLY A 192 -9.24 -32.02 14.97
C GLY A 192 -8.74 -33.47 14.83
N LEU A 193 -7.54 -33.80 15.32
CA LEU A 193 -6.89 -35.11 15.10
C LEU A 193 -6.52 -35.87 16.38
N GLY A 194 -6.97 -35.43 17.57
CA GLY A 194 -6.63 -36.07 18.85
C GLY A 194 -7.69 -37.01 19.45
N GLU A 195 -8.97 -36.84 19.13
CA GLU A 195 -10.06 -37.57 19.81
C GLU A 195 -10.67 -38.68 18.97
N ARG A 196 -9.85 -39.57 18.41
CA ARG A 196 -10.33 -40.85 17.85
C ARG A 196 -9.30 -41.97 17.99
N THR A 197 -8.94 -42.37 19.20
CA THR A 197 -8.49 -43.76 19.51
C THR A 197 -8.29 -43.94 21.01
N GLY A 198 -8.97 -44.90 21.62
CA GLY A 198 -8.63 -45.47 22.93
C GLY A 198 -9.81 -45.62 23.87
#